data_AF-A0A7R9J6R0-F1
#
_entry.id   AF-A0A7R9J6R0-F1
#
_cell.length_a   1.000
_cell.length_b   1.000
_cell.length_c   1.000
_cell.angle_alpha   90.00
_cell.angle_beta   90.00
_cell.angle_gamma   90.00
#
_symmetry.space_group_name_H-M   'P 1'
#
loop_
_entity.id
_entity.type
_entity.pdbx_description
1 polymer ?
#
loop_
_entity_poly.entity_id
_entity_poly.type
_entity_poly.pdbx_seq_one_letter_code
_entity_poly.pdbx_strand_id
1 'polypeptide(L)'
;MAENTPESDLGSIECFQNYTAPEVFIQGLAGIVDQQDVESMIIAQKQMLQRFEKTNEMLTNCNALSVNRLKSAGAEFKKHTLLLLDMKKDLDNIFKRIRVLKTKLSTQYPQSFAGR
;
A
#
# COMPACT_ATOMS: atom_id res chain seq x y z
N MET A 1 -63.56 22.68 -25.06
CA MET A 1 -63.26 21.23 -25.01
C MET A 1 -62.62 20.99 -23.67
N ALA A 2 -63.28 20.20 -22.82
CA ALA A 2 -62.97 20.07 -21.39
C ALA A 2 -61.75 19.15 -21.15
N GLU A 3 -60.95 19.54 -20.18
CA GLU A 3 -59.74 18.89 -19.69
C GLU A 3 -60.16 17.79 -18.70
N ASN A 4 -59.95 16.52 -19.07
CA ASN A 4 -60.27 15.38 -18.21
C ASN A 4 -59.11 15.12 -17.25
N THR A 5 -59.28 15.52 -15.99
CA THR A 5 -58.44 15.07 -14.87
C THR A 5 -58.78 13.60 -14.58
N PRO A 6 -57.80 12.69 -14.42
CA PRO A 6 -58.09 11.32 -14.03
C PRO A 6 -58.55 11.32 -12.56
N GLU A 7 -59.81 10.94 -12.34
CA GLU A 7 -60.35 10.67 -11.02
C GLU A 7 -59.45 9.64 -10.31
N SER A 8 -58.98 10.01 -9.13
CA SER A 8 -58.25 9.12 -8.25
C SER A 8 -59.17 7.97 -7.86
N ASP A 9 -58.84 6.77 -8.34
CA ASP A 9 -59.53 5.52 -8.03
C ASP A 9 -59.68 5.36 -6.50
N LEU A 10 -60.88 5.67 -6.02
CA LEU A 10 -61.33 5.52 -4.63
C LEU A 10 -61.52 4.03 -4.27
N GLY A 11 -60.85 3.11 -4.97
CA GLY A 11 -60.92 1.66 -4.80
C GLY A 11 -59.85 1.09 -3.84
N SER A 12 -58.99 1.94 -3.26
CA SER A 12 -57.91 1.52 -2.36
C SER A 12 -58.27 1.59 -0.86
N ILE A 13 -59.46 2.10 -0.52
CA ILE A 13 -59.89 2.29 0.88
C ILE A 13 -60.52 1.03 1.51
N GLU A 14 -60.96 0.06 0.71
CA GLU A 14 -61.65 -1.14 1.24
C GLU A 14 -60.73 -2.12 1.99
N CYS A 15 -59.41 -2.03 1.87
CA CYS A 15 -58.50 -2.94 2.58
C CYS A 15 -58.30 -2.60 4.07
N PHE A 16 -58.85 -1.47 4.55
CA PHE A 16 -58.66 -0.99 5.92
C PHE A 16 -59.93 -0.98 6.79
N GLN A 17 -61.07 -1.52 6.31
CA GLN A 17 -62.36 -1.39 7.02
C GLN A 17 -62.42 -2.00 8.43
N ASN A 18 -61.46 -2.86 8.80
CA ASN A 18 -61.41 -3.52 10.11
C ASN A 18 -60.33 -2.96 11.06
N TYR A 19 -59.66 -1.85 10.69
CA TYR A 19 -58.58 -1.27 11.48
C TYR A 19 -58.94 0.14 11.96
N THR A 20 -58.62 0.43 13.22
CA THR A 20 -58.66 1.78 13.79
C THR A 20 -57.57 2.66 13.17
N ALA A 21 -57.77 3.98 13.16
CA ALA A 21 -56.78 4.91 12.63
C ALA A 21 -55.36 4.74 13.22
N PRO A 22 -55.18 4.45 14.53
CA PRO A 22 -53.86 4.11 15.09
C PRO A 22 -53.25 2.83 14.51
N GLU A 23 -54.04 1.80 14.22
CA GLU A 23 -53.55 0.54 13.64
C GLU A 23 -53.06 0.75 12.21
N VAL A 24 -53.79 1.52 11.40
CA VAL A 24 -53.36 1.90 10.04
C VAL A 24 -52.08 2.74 10.07
N PHE A 25 -51.98 3.67 11.02
CA PHE A 25 -50.78 4.49 11.20
C PHE A 25 -49.56 3.66 11.59
N ILE A 26 -49.69 2.75 12.57
CA ILE A 26 -48.60 1.86 13.00
C ILE A 26 -48.18 0.92 11.87
N GLN A 27 -49.14 0.38 11.11
CA GLN A 27 -48.85 -0.51 9.99
C GLN A 27 -48.17 0.23 8.82
N GLY A 28 -48.57 1.48 8.57
CA GLY A 28 -47.88 2.39 7.67
C GLY A 28 -46.43 2.61 8.11
N LEU A 29 -46.19 2.94 9.39
CA LEU A 29 -44.85 3.10 9.95
C LEU A 29 -44.01 1.81 9.86
N ALA A 30 -44.62 0.66 10.10
CA ALA A 30 -43.95 -0.65 10.00
C ALA A 30 -43.55 -0.99 8.55
N GLY A 31 -44.28 -0.47 7.56
CA GLY A 31 -43.98 -0.65 6.14
C GLY A 31 -43.01 0.37 5.54
N ILE A 32 -42.59 1.41 6.28
CA ILE A 32 -41.67 2.44 5.76
C ILE A 32 -40.25 1.90 5.56
N VAL A 33 -39.85 0.92 6.37
CA VAL A 33 -38.52 0.31 6.27
C VAL A 33 -38.62 -0.98 5.48
N ASP A 34 -37.99 -1.00 4.30
CA ASP A 34 -37.83 -2.22 3.54
C ASP A 34 -36.78 -3.12 4.21
N GLN A 35 -37.24 -4.24 4.76
CA GLN A 35 -36.39 -5.18 5.48
C GLN A 35 -35.36 -5.87 4.56
N GLN A 36 -35.66 -6.01 3.26
CA GLN A 36 -34.75 -6.60 2.27
C GLN A 36 -33.61 -5.63 1.94
N ASP A 37 -33.88 -4.34 1.87
CA ASP A 37 -32.86 -3.30 1.69
C ASP A 37 -31.92 -3.24 2.90
N VAL A 38 -32.46 -3.33 4.11
CA VAL A 38 -31.66 -3.41 5.35
C VAL A 38 -30.77 -4.65 5.34
N GLU A 39 -31.31 -5.81 4.96
CA GLU A 39 -30.53 -7.05 4.88
C GLU A 39 -29.43 -6.97 3.80
N SER A 40 -29.75 -6.41 2.63
CA SER A 40 -28.80 -6.17 1.54
C SER A 40 -27.66 -5.24 1.98
N MET A 41 -27.97 -4.18 2.72
CA MET A 41 -26.97 -3.29 3.32
C MET A 41 -26.06 -4.04 4.30
N ILE A 42 -26.62 -4.87 5.18
CA ILE A 42 -25.85 -5.67 6.14
C ILE A 42 -24.90 -6.62 5.41
N ILE A 43 -25.34 -7.28 4.34
CA ILE A 43 -24.52 -8.18 3.53
C ILE A 43 -23.37 -7.40 2.88
N ALA A 44 -23.67 -6.25 2.27
CA ALA A 44 -22.65 -5.41 1.63
C ALA A 44 -21.59 -4.93 2.64
N GLN A 45 -22.01 -4.51 3.83
CA GLN A 45 -21.10 -4.08 4.90
C GLN A 45 -20.22 -5.22 5.41
N LYS A 46 -20.77 -6.44 5.59
CA LYS A 46 -19.99 -7.61 5.97
C LYS A 46 -18.93 -7.97 4.93
N GLN A 47 -19.28 -7.92 3.65
CA GLN A 47 -18.33 -8.16 2.56
C GLN A 47 -17.23 -7.09 2.53
N MET A 48 -17.58 -5.82 2.77
CA MET A 48 -16.62 -4.72 2.84
C MET A 48 -15.66 -4.89 4.02
N LEU A 49 -16.17 -5.26 5.20
CA LEU A 49 -15.34 -5.53 6.38
C LEU A 49 -14.32 -6.64 6.11
N GLN A 50 -14.76 -7.77 5.56
CA GLN A 50 -13.87 -8.89 5.23
C GLN A 50 -12.77 -8.46 4.23
N ARG A 51 -13.12 -7.63 3.25
CA ARG A 51 -12.14 -7.09 2.29
C ARG A 51 -11.12 -6.19 3.00
N PHE A 52 -11.56 -5.31 3.90
CA PHE A 52 -10.66 -4.45 4.66
C PHE A 52 -9.72 -5.26 5.54
N GLU A 53 -10.21 -6.26 6.25
CA GLU A 53 -9.40 -7.13 7.10
C GLU A 53 -8.32 -7.85 6.28
N LYS A 54 -8.69 -8.45 5.15
CA LYS A 54 -7.75 -9.13 4.24
C LYS A 54 -6.71 -8.17 3.67
N THR A 55 -7.12 -6.97 3.25
CA THR A 55 -6.20 -5.96 2.74
C THR A 55 -5.24 -5.49 3.83
N ASN A 56 -5.72 -5.30 5.06
CA ASN A 56 -4.89 -4.87 6.18
C ASN A 56 -3.86 -5.93 6.59
N GLU A 57 -4.24 -7.21 6.57
CA GLU A 57 -3.32 -8.33 6.79
C GLU A 57 -2.23 -8.37 5.69
N MET A 58 -2.63 -8.25 4.43
CA MET A 58 -1.70 -8.25 3.29
C MET A 58 -0.73 -7.06 3.35
N LEU A 59 -1.20 -5.87 3.72
CA LEU A 59 -0.36 -4.69 3.92
C LEU A 59 0.62 -4.89 5.09
N THR A 60 0.16 -5.47 6.19
CA THR A 60 1.02 -5.80 7.34
C THR A 60 2.13 -6.77 6.95
N ASN A 61 1.80 -7.80 6.18
CA ASN A 61 2.79 -8.74 5.64
C ASN A 61 3.77 -8.06 4.68
N CYS A 62 3.27 -7.23 3.76
CA CYS A 62 4.09 -6.47 2.82
C CYS A 62 5.09 -5.55 3.56
N ASN A 63 4.64 -4.88 4.62
CA ASN A 63 5.51 -4.06 5.46
C ASN A 63 6.61 -4.88 6.13
N ALA A 64 6.27 -6.05 6.70
CA ALA A 64 7.26 -6.93 7.30
C ALA A 64 8.30 -7.43 6.29
N LEU A 65 7.87 -7.84 5.10
CA LEU A 65 8.76 -8.26 4.00
C LEU A 65 9.67 -7.12 3.55
N SER A 66 9.10 -5.92 3.37
CA SER A 66 9.82 -4.71 2.95
C SER A 66 10.90 -4.32 3.95
N VAL A 67 10.58 -4.32 5.25
CA VAL A 67 11.54 -4.02 6.33
C VAL A 67 12.69 -5.02 6.36
N ASN A 68 12.38 -6.32 6.25
CA ASN A 68 13.41 -7.36 6.22
C ASN A 68 14.31 -7.22 4.98
N ARG A 69 13.73 -6.95 3.81
CA ARG A 69 14.48 -6.74 2.57
C ARG A 69 15.41 -5.52 2.68
N LEU A 70 14.92 -4.41 3.23
CA LEU A 70 15.71 -3.20 3.45
C LEU A 70 16.86 -3.46 4.42
N LYS A 71 16.62 -4.18 5.51
CA LYS A 71 17.67 -4.54 6.48
C LYS A 71 18.79 -5.37 5.83
N SER A 72 18.44 -6.40 5.06
CA SER A 72 19.42 -7.23 4.35
C SER A 72 20.19 -6.44 3.28
N ALA A 73 19.48 -5.65 2.46
CA ALA A 73 20.11 -4.84 1.42
C ALA A 73 21.05 -3.77 2.01
N GLY A 74 20.63 -3.11 3.10
CA GLY A 74 21.45 -2.12 3.80
C GLY A 74 22.72 -2.72 4.39
N ALA A 75 22.65 -3.95 4.94
CA ALA A 75 23.82 -4.65 5.46
C ALA A 75 24.83 -4.98 4.36
N GLU A 76 24.38 -5.57 3.24
CA GLU A 76 25.27 -5.88 2.11
C GLU A 76 25.84 -4.60 1.47
N PHE A 77 25.03 -3.54 1.33
CA PHE A 77 25.50 -2.25 0.82
C PHE A 77 26.62 -1.66 1.68
N LYS A 78 26.47 -1.69 3.00
CA LYS A 78 27.50 -1.23 3.93
C LYS A 78 28.78 -2.06 3.81
N LYS A 79 28.65 -3.38 3.74
CA LYS A 79 29.77 -4.31 3.56
C LYS A 79 30.53 -4.05 2.25
N HIS A 80 29.82 -3.89 1.13
CA HIS A 80 30.44 -3.57 -0.16
C HIS A 80 31.14 -2.21 -0.14
N THR A 81 30.53 -1.20 0.48
CA THR A 81 31.16 0.12 0.63
C THR A 81 32.46 0.05 1.44
N LEU A 82 32.46 -0.70 2.54
CA LEU A 82 33.69 -0.91 3.34
C LEU A 82 34.78 -1.62 2.53
N LEU A 83 34.43 -2.67 1.79
CA LEU A 83 35.36 -3.38 0.92
C LEU A 83 36.00 -2.43 -0.11
N LEU A 84 35.21 -1.58 -0.76
CA LEU A 84 35.73 -0.60 -1.73
C LEU A 84 36.70 0.40 -1.08
N LEU A 85 36.41 0.85 0.15
CA LEU A 85 37.31 1.74 0.89
C LEU A 85 38.63 1.06 1.25
N ASP A 86 38.60 -0.21 1.63
CA ASP A 86 39.81 -0.97 1.94
C ASP A 86 40.64 -1.27 0.69
N MET A 87 39.99 -1.66 -0.41
CA MET A 87 40.67 -1.81 -1.72
C MET A 87 41.34 -0.51 -2.17
N LYS A 88 40.70 0.65 -1.94
CA LYS A 88 41.31 1.96 -2.21
C LYS A 88 42.59 2.16 -1.39
N LYS A 89 42.56 1.90 -0.08
CA LYS A 89 43.75 2.01 0.79
C LYS A 89 44.87 1.10 0.33
N ASP A 90 44.55 -0.11 -0.10
CA ASP A 90 45.53 -1.07 -0.61
C ASP A 90 46.18 -0.55 -1.89
N LEU A 91 45.39 -0.02 -2.84
CA LEU A 91 45.92 0.61 -4.05
C LEU A 91 46.81 1.81 -3.71
N ASP A 92 46.40 2.69 -2.79
CA ASP A 92 47.20 3.83 -2.35
C ASP A 92 48.57 3.38 -1.77
N ASN A 93 48.57 2.30 -0.98
CA ASN A 93 49.79 1.69 -0.43
C ASN A 93 50.68 1.09 -1.54
N ILE A 94 50.09 0.36 -2.48
CA ILE A 94 50.80 -0.22 -3.63
C ILE A 94 51.46 0.89 -4.45
N PHE A 95 50.73 1.95 -4.81
CA PHE A 95 51.28 3.08 -5.56
C PHE A 95 52.39 3.81 -4.80
N LYS A 96 52.24 3.98 -3.48
CA LYS A 96 53.30 4.55 -2.63
C LYS A 96 54.56 3.70 -2.67
N ARG A 97 54.45 2.38 -2.53
CA ARG A 97 55.60 1.45 -2.61
C ARG A 97 56.27 1.47 -3.98
N ILE A 98 55.48 1.44 -5.06
CA ILE A 98 56.01 1.55 -6.43
C ILE A 98 56.79 2.85 -6.61
N ARG A 99 56.26 3.99 -6.13
CA ARG A 99 56.96 5.28 -6.20
C ARG A 99 58.30 5.23 -5.45
N VAL A 100 58.31 4.69 -4.23
CA VAL A 100 59.55 4.53 -3.45
C VAL A 100 60.58 3.67 -4.18
N LEU A 101 60.16 2.53 -4.75
CA LEU A 101 61.05 1.65 -5.51
C LEU A 101 61.62 2.34 -6.76
N LYS A 102 60.78 3.06 -7.52
CA LYS A 102 61.23 3.85 -8.68
C LYS A 102 62.26 4.89 -8.29
N THR A 103 62.02 5.65 -7.22
CA THR A 103 62.99 6.64 -6.71
C THR A 103 64.31 5.99 -6.31
N LYS A 104 64.27 4.86 -5.60
CA LYS A 104 65.48 4.11 -5.21
C LYS A 104 66.27 3.64 -6.43
N LEU A 105 65.61 3.03 -7.41
CA LEU A 105 66.25 2.55 -8.65
C LEU A 105 66.91 3.69 -9.43
N SER A 106 66.20 4.82 -9.60
CA SER A 106 66.73 6.00 -10.28
C SER A 106 67.94 6.59 -9.56
N THR A 107 67.97 6.54 -8.23
CA THR A 107 69.09 7.03 -7.42
C THR A 107 70.31 6.10 -7.48
N GLN A 108 70.09 4.77 -7.44
CA GLN A 108 71.17 3.78 -7.44
C GLN A 108 71.78 3.55 -8.84
N TYR A 109 70.97 3.68 -9.89
CA TYR A 109 71.39 3.41 -11.26
C TYR A 109 71.04 4.57 -12.21
N PRO A 110 71.59 5.77 -11.99
CA PRO A 110 71.22 6.96 -12.75
C PRO A 110 71.48 6.80 -14.25
N GLN A 111 72.58 6.13 -14.63
CA GLN A 111 72.95 5.89 -16.03
C GLN A 111 71.94 5.01 -16.79
N SER A 112 71.28 4.09 -16.09
CA SER A 112 70.26 3.19 -16.66
C SER A 112 68.88 3.84 -16.76
N PHE A 113 68.67 4.96 -16.06
CA PHE A 113 67.38 5.65 -15.94
C PHE A 113 67.37 7.08 -16.51
N ALA A 114 68.50 7.59 -17.03
CA ALA A 114 68.62 8.96 -17.55
C ALA A 114 67.93 9.19 -18.92
N GLY A 115 67.39 8.15 -19.57
CA GLY A 115 66.90 8.21 -20.96
C GLY A 115 65.41 7.93 -21.17
N ARG A 116 64.55 8.06 -20.14
CA ARG A 116 63.09 7.92 -20.29
C ARG A 116 62.31 8.99 -19.55
#